data_AF-A0A9E0UE19-F1
#
_entry.id   AF-A0A9E0UE19-F1
#
_cell.length_a   1.000
_cell.length_b   1.000
_cell.length_c   1.000
_cell.angle_alpha   90.00
_cell.angle_beta   90.00
_cell.angle_gamma   90.00
#
_symmetry.space_group_name_H-M   'P 1'
#
loop_
_entity.id
_entity.type
_entity.pdbx_description
1 polymer ?
#
loop_
_entity_poly.entity_id
_entity_poly.type
_entity_poly.pdbx_seq_one_letter_code
_entity_poly.pdbx_strand_id
1 'polypeptide(L)'
;MSDHDDTHGVLMQAWGFLWSSIVRVLWLCAYATVAALGVALLFLTNDQGQELLRISAERGLSAWNLAFLLGALLLGLTLWYTSRLLLAPDFGPEALDRARSSFGRTWLPRVLGVSVPLSIGAGFLLLETPDPGAARVLGGLFIVLGALLLWFFIQRRTWFLDDSRHGLETPVESLSRVNWGLMSAALGASFLLLAGFVVWPVALPQTLGTPAIVLIGLAGIALFGGLVLTYAFLANGQPAGTALVLALAIIAGLTNDNHAIRVDPQAPALERLGALEHYQAWRRDNPPLQPVGDREPLILVAASGGGIRAAYWTASTLATLESIPGFSQALFSISGVSGGSLGAAVYTSVKRLQLESGRGSDTLTEVERALSQDFLSPAVAGLLFPDLLQRFVPVPFPWTDRQRFLELAFERSLGPGSNPLSRSFTGLYSGGYGTRLPSLLLNTTVVDSLAGGHSCPTSCPRVSPTPWICWARGFPPVASDSRPRPGPAPASPM
;
A
#
# COMPACT_ATOMS: atom_id res chain seq x y z
N MET A 1 -36.95 18.15 -47.21
CA MET A 1 -36.09 18.94 -46.30
C MET A 1 -36.71 18.96 -44.90
N SER A 2 -37.10 17.78 -44.37
CA SER A 2 -37.84 17.66 -43.10
C SER A 2 -37.31 16.55 -42.18
N ASP A 3 -36.60 15.55 -42.70
CA ASP A 3 -36.00 14.49 -41.86
C ASP A 3 -34.70 14.90 -41.12
N HIS A 4 -34.00 15.93 -41.62
CA HIS A 4 -32.75 16.40 -41.01
C HIS A 4 -32.95 17.31 -39.78
N ASP A 5 -34.10 17.99 -39.68
CA ASP A 5 -34.41 18.85 -38.52
C ASP A 5 -34.88 18.04 -37.31
N ASP A 6 -35.66 16.97 -37.53
CA ASP A 6 -36.15 16.10 -36.44
C ASP A 6 -35.01 15.29 -35.80
N THR A 7 -34.06 14.81 -36.61
CA THR A 7 -32.88 14.10 -36.07
C THR A 7 -31.97 15.02 -35.25
N HIS A 8 -31.80 16.27 -35.66
CA HIS A 8 -31.01 17.26 -34.91
C HIS A 8 -31.69 17.63 -33.58
N GLY A 9 -33.03 17.76 -33.56
CA GLY A 9 -33.81 17.98 -32.35
C GLY A 9 -33.70 16.84 -31.33
N VAL A 10 -33.80 15.59 -31.78
CA VAL A 10 -33.65 14.39 -30.93
C VAL A 10 -32.23 14.27 -30.38
N LEU A 11 -31.20 14.53 -31.20
CA LEU A 11 -29.80 14.51 -30.76
C LEU A 11 -29.51 15.57 -29.69
N MET A 12 -30.05 16.78 -29.86
CA MET A 12 -29.88 17.86 -28.86
C MET A 12 -30.61 17.56 -27.54
N GLN A 13 -31.78 16.90 -27.60
CA GLN A 13 -32.49 16.45 -26.40
C GLN A 13 -31.74 15.31 -25.68
N ALA A 14 -31.25 14.33 -26.43
CA ALA A 14 -30.44 13.22 -25.91
C ALA A 14 -29.14 13.74 -25.27
N TRP A 15 -28.47 14.70 -25.93
CA TRP A 15 -27.29 15.37 -25.40
C TRP A 15 -27.61 16.17 -24.13
N GLY A 16 -28.70 16.94 -24.13
CA GLY A 16 -29.14 17.71 -22.97
C GLY A 16 -29.47 16.82 -21.76
N PHE A 17 -30.07 15.65 -22.00
CA PHE A 17 -30.28 14.63 -20.98
C PHE A 17 -28.94 14.05 -20.49
N LEU A 18 -28.08 13.55 -21.39
CA LEU A 18 -26.78 12.97 -21.03
C LEU A 18 -25.93 13.95 -20.20
N TRP A 19 -25.84 15.20 -20.65
CA TRP A 19 -25.08 16.24 -19.96
C TRP A 19 -25.62 16.54 -18.57
N SER A 20 -26.94 16.75 -18.45
CA SER A 20 -27.56 17.23 -17.21
C SER A 20 -27.85 16.11 -16.20
N SER A 21 -28.20 14.91 -16.67
CA SER A 21 -28.56 13.75 -15.84
C SER A 21 -27.38 12.86 -15.49
N ILE A 22 -26.33 12.83 -16.31
CA ILE A 22 -25.21 11.89 -16.13
C ILE A 22 -23.93 12.67 -15.84
N VAL A 23 -23.46 13.50 -16.78
CA VAL A 23 -22.13 14.15 -16.67
C VAL A 23 -22.07 15.10 -15.48
N ARG A 24 -22.99 16.07 -15.37
CA ARG A 24 -22.98 17.04 -14.25
C ARG A 24 -23.22 16.38 -12.90
N VAL A 25 -24.05 15.33 -12.84
CA VAL A 25 -24.33 14.60 -11.60
C VAL A 25 -23.10 13.81 -11.15
N LEU A 26 -22.39 13.15 -12.08
CA LEU A 26 -21.12 12.49 -11.80
C LEU A 26 -20.04 13.48 -11.35
N TRP A 27 -19.97 14.65 -11.98
CA TRP A 27 -19.03 15.70 -11.61
C TRP A 27 -19.26 16.21 -10.18
N LEU A 28 -20.51 16.51 -9.82
CA LEU A 28 -20.84 16.96 -8.47
C LEU A 28 -20.55 15.86 -7.42
N CYS A 29 -20.69 14.59 -7.81
CA CYS A 29 -20.38 13.43 -6.98
C CYS A 29 -18.98 12.84 -7.24
N ALA A 30 -18.04 13.63 -7.76
CA ALA A 30 -16.76 13.13 -8.29
C ALA A 30 -16.00 12.22 -7.31
N TYR A 31 -15.91 12.59 -6.03
CA TYR A 31 -15.26 11.76 -5.01
C TYR A 31 -15.90 10.37 -4.89
N ALA A 32 -17.23 10.30 -4.93
CA ALA A 32 -17.93 9.03 -4.83
C ALA A 32 -17.80 8.19 -6.10
N THR A 33 -17.84 8.86 -7.26
CA THR A 33 -17.59 8.23 -8.57
C THR A 33 -16.19 7.64 -8.66
N VAL A 34 -15.16 8.41 -8.31
CA VAL A 34 -13.76 7.96 -8.34
C VAL A 34 -13.54 6.80 -7.38
N ALA A 35 -14.11 6.84 -6.17
CA ALA A 35 -14.00 5.74 -5.22
C ALA A 35 -14.67 4.45 -5.76
N ALA A 36 -15.89 4.54 -6.31
CA ALA A 36 -16.58 3.39 -6.90
C ALA A 36 -15.79 2.78 -8.07
N LEU A 37 -15.31 3.62 -8.99
CA LEU A 37 -14.50 3.18 -10.14
C LEU A 37 -13.17 2.59 -9.69
N GLY A 38 -12.52 3.18 -8.68
CA GLY A 38 -11.28 2.69 -8.10
C GLY A 38 -11.42 1.29 -7.52
N VAL A 39 -12.52 1.01 -6.79
CA VAL A 39 -12.84 -0.33 -6.29
C VAL A 39 -13.04 -1.31 -7.44
N ALA A 40 -13.82 -0.94 -8.45
CA ALA A 40 -14.07 -1.80 -9.61
C ALA A 40 -12.77 -2.12 -10.36
N LEU A 41 -11.94 -1.12 -10.64
CA LEU A 41 -10.65 -1.29 -11.30
C LEU A 41 -9.73 -2.20 -10.47
N LEU A 42 -9.63 -1.94 -9.17
CA LEU A 42 -8.79 -2.71 -8.26
C LEU A 42 -9.19 -4.19 -8.24
N PHE A 43 -10.46 -4.51 -8.02
CA PHE A 43 -10.88 -5.90 -7.79
C PHE A 43 -11.32 -6.66 -9.04
N LEU A 44 -11.50 -6.02 -10.19
CA LEU A 44 -11.83 -6.70 -11.44
C LEU A 44 -10.65 -6.82 -12.39
N THR A 45 -9.73 -5.86 -12.40
CA THR A 45 -8.71 -5.77 -13.46
C THR A 45 -7.28 -5.74 -12.96
N ASN A 46 -7.04 -5.32 -11.71
CA ASN A 46 -5.70 -5.13 -11.20
C ASN A 46 -5.16 -6.40 -10.54
N ASP A 47 -3.95 -6.82 -10.94
CA ASP A 47 -3.30 -8.03 -10.41
C ASP A 47 -3.13 -8.01 -8.88
N GLN A 48 -2.81 -6.85 -8.29
CA GLN A 48 -2.67 -6.74 -6.82
C GLN A 48 -4.02 -6.90 -6.12
N GLY A 49 -5.09 -6.37 -6.70
CA GLY A 49 -6.44 -6.55 -6.17
C GLY A 49 -6.92 -8.00 -6.29
N GLN A 50 -6.61 -8.68 -7.39
CA GLN A 50 -6.90 -10.11 -7.55
C GLN A 50 -6.14 -10.96 -6.52
N GLU A 51 -4.88 -10.61 -6.23
CA GLU A 51 -4.09 -11.30 -5.19
C GLU A 51 -4.71 -11.10 -3.78
N LEU A 52 -5.23 -9.91 -3.49
CA LEU A 52 -5.97 -9.67 -2.24
C LEU A 52 -7.24 -10.54 -2.14
N LEU A 53 -7.96 -10.74 -3.25
CA LEU A 53 -9.11 -11.66 -3.28
C LEU A 53 -8.68 -13.12 -3.12
N ARG A 54 -7.54 -13.52 -3.68
CA ARG A 54 -6.98 -14.86 -3.50
C ARG A 54 -6.63 -15.15 -2.04
N ILE A 55 -5.90 -14.24 -1.39
CA ILE A 55 -5.57 -14.34 0.04
C ILE A 55 -6.85 -14.36 0.89
N SER A 56 -7.85 -13.56 0.50
CA SER A 56 -9.16 -13.56 1.16
C SER A 56 -9.87 -14.91 1.03
N ALA A 57 -9.86 -15.52 -0.16
CA ALA A 57 -10.44 -16.83 -0.39
C ALA A 57 -9.73 -17.93 0.43
N GLU A 58 -8.39 -17.94 0.44
CA GLU A 58 -7.59 -18.88 1.24
C GLU A 58 -7.90 -18.80 2.74
N ARG A 59 -8.28 -17.62 3.24
CA ARG A 59 -8.66 -17.40 4.64
C ARG A 59 -10.08 -17.84 4.98
N GLY A 60 -10.95 -18.11 4.01
CA GLY A 60 -12.33 -18.54 4.23
C GLY A 60 -13.16 -17.58 5.12
N LEU A 61 -14.08 -18.09 5.94
CA LEU A 61 -14.85 -17.24 6.86
C LEU A 61 -13.99 -16.85 8.08
N SER A 62 -13.44 -15.65 8.04
CA SER A 62 -12.51 -15.13 9.07
C SER A 62 -12.87 -13.70 9.49
N ALA A 63 -12.33 -13.26 10.64
CA ALA A 63 -12.49 -11.87 11.10
C ALA A 63 -11.97 -10.84 10.07
N TRP A 64 -10.94 -11.20 9.31
CA TRP A 64 -10.37 -10.40 8.23
C TRP A 64 -11.38 -10.19 7.09
N ASN A 65 -12.10 -11.25 6.69
CA ASN A 65 -13.14 -11.16 5.68
C ASN A 65 -14.43 -10.51 6.19
N LEU A 66 -14.73 -10.63 7.49
CA LEU A 66 -15.78 -9.85 8.12
C LEU A 66 -15.45 -8.34 8.07
N ALA A 67 -14.21 -7.96 8.41
CA ALA A 67 -13.77 -6.56 8.29
C ALA A 67 -13.83 -6.07 6.84
N PHE A 68 -13.48 -6.90 5.85
CA PHE A 68 -13.60 -6.56 4.44
C PHE A 68 -15.06 -6.33 4.01
N LEU A 69 -15.98 -7.21 4.42
CA LEU A 69 -17.41 -7.07 4.15
C LEU A 69 -18.00 -5.81 4.80
N LEU A 70 -17.64 -5.54 6.07
CA LEU A 70 -18.03 -4.33 6.79
C LEU A 70 -17.45 -3.07 6.15
N GLY A 71 -16.22 -3.12 5.64
CA GLY A 71 -15.59 -2.04 4.88
C GLY A 71 -16.35 -1.75 3.59
N ALA A 72 -16.81 -2.77 2.86
CA ALA A 72 -17.64 -2.60 1.65
C ALA A 72 -19.02 -2.05 1.96
N LEU A 73 -19.65 -2.51 3.06
CA LEU A 73 -20.89 -1.94 3.56
C LEU A 73 -20.72 -0.46 3.90
N LEU A 74 -19.68 -0.11 4.66
CA LEU A 74 -19.37 1.26 5.07
C LEU A 74 -19.13 2.16 3.84
N LEU A 75 -18.29 1.72 2.90
CA LEU A 75 -18.02 2.48 1.69
C LEU A 75 -19.29 2.64 0.87
N GLY A 76 -20.03 1.56 0.59
CA GLY A 76 -21.27 1.61 -0.19
C GLY A 76 -22.32 2.56 0.42
N LEU A 77 -22.50 2.52 1.74
CA LEU A 77 -23.37 3.47 2.47
C LEU A 77 -22.85 4.91 2.36
N THR A 78 -21.53 5.11 2.50
CA THR A 78 -20.90 6.43 2.41
C THR A 78 -21.10 7.04 1.03
N LEU A 79 -20.79 6.29 -0.05
CA LEU A 79 -20.94 6.75 -1.43
C LEU A 79 -22.39 7.11 -1.75
N TRP A 80 -23.33 6.26 -1.31
CA TRP A 80 -24.75 6.52 -1.48
C TRP A 80 -25.20 7.78 -0.72
N TYR A 81 -24.80 7.90 0.55
CA TYR A 81 -25.26 8.97 1.43
C TYR A 81 -24.68 10.33 1.01
N THR A 82 -23.37 10.44 0.78
CA THR A 82 -22.72 11.70 0.37
C THR A 82 -23.25 12.19 -0.98
N SER A 83 -23.40 11.29 -1.95
CA SER A 83 -23.99 11.63 -3.26
C SER A 83 -25.42 12.14 -3.13
N ARG A 84 -26.23 11.53 -2.26
CA ARG A 84 -27.60 11.99 -2.00
C ARG A 84 -27.61 13.40 -1.41
N LEU A 85 -26.73 13.69 -0.44
CA LEU A 85 -26.68 14.99 0.20
C LEU A 85 -26.23 16.10 -0.77
N LEU A 86 -25.29 15.80 -1.67
CA LEU A 86 -24.86 16.72 -2.71
C LEU A 86 -25.95 16.99 -3.76
N LEU A 87 -26.80 16.00 -4.02
CA LEU A 87 -27.86 16.11 -5.03
C LEU A 87 -29.20 16.58 -4.46
N ALA A 88 -29.30 16.97 -3.18
CA ALA A 88 -30.55 17.43 -2.58
C ALA A 88 -30.79 18.96 -2.72
N PRO A 89 -29.83 19.84 -2.35
CA PRO A 89 -29.96 21.29 -2.51
C PRO A 89 -29.76 21.73 -3.96
N ASP A 90 -30.09 22.99 -4.25
CA ASP A 90 -29.72 23.65 -5.50
C ASP A 90 -28.63 24.69 -5.20
N PHE A 91 -27.40 24.41 -5.65
CA PHE A 91 -26.21 25.21 -5.35
C PHE A 91 -26.03 26.39 -6.32
N GLY A 92 -27.00 27.30 -6.39
CA GLY A 92 -26.91 28.53 -7.20
C GLY A 92 -26.41 28.28 -8.64
N PRO A 93 -25.20 28.74 -9.03
CA PRO A 93 -24.65 28.52 -10.37
C PRO A 93 -24.45 27.04 -10.74
N GLU A 94 -24.30 26.16 -9.75
CA GLU A 94 -24.18 24.71 -9.92
C GLU A 94 -25.54 23.98 -9.85
N ALA A 95 -26.66 24.72 -9.84
CA ALA A 95 -27.99 24.12 -9.84
C ALA A 95 -28.18 23.20 -11.05
N LEU A 96 -28.71 22.01 -10.76
CA LEU A 96 -29.08 21.02 -11.76
C LEU A 96 -30.54 21.22 -12.15
N ASP A 97 -30.83 21.26 -13.45
CA ASP A 97 -32.22 21.21 -13.94
C ASP A 97 -32.88 19.93 -13.42
N ARG A 98 -33.85 20.05 -12.52
CA ARG A 98 -34.50 18.91 -11.84
C ARG A 98 -35.26 18.02 -12.80
N ALA A 99 -35.92 18.58 -13.81
CA ALA A 99 -36.68 17.81 -14.78
C ALA A 99 -35.72 16.92 -15.59
N ARG A 100 -34.62 17.50 -16.08
CA ARG A 100 -33.63 16.78 -16.88
C ARG A 100 -32.72 15.86 -16.06
N SER A 101 -32.47 16.16 -14.78
CA SER A 101 -31.55 15.42 -13.91
C SER A 101 -32.21 14.40 -12.98
N SER A 102 -33.55 14.28 -13.02
CA SER A 102 -34.34 13.40 -12.13
C SER A 102 -33.86 11.94 -12.09
N PHE A 103 -33.50 11.39 -13.26
CA PHE A 103 -32.96 10.05 -13.39
C PHE A 103 -31.63 9.91 -12.64
N GLY A 104 -30.66 10.79 -12.94
CA GLY A 104 -29.35 10.81 -12.28
C GLY A 104 -29.44 10.99 -10.78
N ARG A 105 -30.25 11.96 -10.30
CA ARG A 105 -30.46 12.22 -8.87
C ARG A 105 -31.06 11.02 -8.13
N THR A 106 -31.82 10.18 -8.82
CA THR A 106 -32.46 9.00 -8.23
C THR A 106 -31.57 7.77 -8.25
N TRP A 107 -30.98 7.46 -9.41
CA TRP A 107 -30.27 6.20 -9.62
C TRP A 107 -28.79 6.28 -9.35
N LEU A 108 -28.11 7.40 -9.64
CA LEU A 108 -26.66 7.48 -9.52
C LEU A 108 -26.18 7.16 -8.09
N PRO A 109 -26.74 7.76 -7.00
CA PRO A 109 -26.30 7.41 -5.64
C PRO A 109 -26.47 5.93 -5.31
N ARG A 110 -27.53 5.28 -5.83
CA ARG A 110 -27.80 3.86 -5.61
C ARG A 110 -26.77 3.00 -6.34
N VAL A 111 -26.52 3.31 -7.61
CA VAL A 111 -25.54 2.61 -8.43
C VAL A 111 -24.15 2.73 -7.82
N LEU A 112 -23.73 3.94 -7.43
CA LEU A 112 -22.42 4.15 -6.78
C LEU A 112 -22.28 3.31 -5.51
N GLY A 113 -23.28 3.34 -4.61
CA GLY A 113 -23.23 2.58 -3.36
C GLY A 113 -23.23 1.06 -3.56
N VAL A 114 -24.05 0.54 -4.48
CA VAL A 114 -24.19 -0.90 -4.74
C VAL A 114 -23.04 -1.44 -5.59
N SER A 115 -22.43 -0.63 -6.45
CA SER A 115 -21.33 -1.04 -7.32
C SER A 115 -20.11 -1.53 -6.55
N VAL A 116 -19.88 -1.03 -5.32
CA VAL A 116 -18.74 -1.44 -4.47
C VAL A 116 -18.80 -2.94 -4.14
N PRO A 117 -19.81 -3.45 -3.41
CA PRO A 117 -19.88 -4.87 -3.10
C PRO A 117 -20.12 -5.72 -4.36
N LEU A 118 -20.85 -5.22 -5.37
CA LEU A 118 -21.04 -6.00 -6.60
C LEU A 118 -19.74 -6.21 -7.37
N SER A 119 -18.86 -5.21 -7.45
CA SER A 119 -17.58 -5.34 -8.15
C SER A 119 -16.64 -6.30 -7.41
N ILE A 120 -16.63 -6.25 -6.08
CA ILE A 120 -15.86 -7.20 -5.25
C ILE A 120 -16.41 -8.62 -5.41
N GLY A 121 -17.74 -8.77 -5.35
CA GLY A 121 -18.41 -10.06 -5.51
C GLY A 121 -18.16 -10.67 -6.90
N ALA A 122 -18.25 -9.87 -7.95
CA ALA A 122 -17.88 -10.28 -9.30
C ALA A 122 -16.39 -10.64 -9.39
N GLY A 123 -15.50 -9.88 -8.75
CA GLY A 123 -14.07 -10.20 -8.67
C GLY A 123 -13.83 -11.60 -8.11
N PHE A 124 -14.46 -11.95 -6.98
CA PHE A 124 -14.37 -13.30 -6.41
C PHE A 124 -14.92 -14.40 -7.33
N LEU A 125 -16.02 -14.14 -8.05
CA LEU A 125 -16.63 -15.12 -8.94
C LEU A 125 -15.82 -15.35 -10.22
N LEU A 126 -15.05 -14.35 -10.65
CA LEU A 126 -14.13 -14.41 -11.79
C LEU A 126 -12.72 -14.87 -11.40
N LEU A 127 -12.42 -14.96 -10.10
CA LEU A 127 -11.09 -15.27 -9.59
C LEU A 127 -10.68 -16.71 -9.90
N GLU A 128 -9.53 -16.87 -10.53
CA GLU A 128 -8.85 -18.16 -10.64
C GLU A 128 -8.06 -18.43 -9.36
N THR A 129 -8.51 -19.40 -8.56
CA THR A 129 -7.92 -19.76 -7.26
C THR A 129 -7.94 -21.28 -7.03
N PRO A 130 -6.96 -21.84 -6.28
CA PRO A 130 -6.99 -23.24 -5.86
C PRO A 130 -8.21 -23.63 -5.02
N ASP A 131 -8.82 -22.68 -4.29
CA ASP A 131 -10.05 -22.90 -3.51
C ASP A 131 -11.25 -22.14 -4.11
N PRO A 132 -11.88 -22.69 -5.16
CA PRO A 132 -13.04 -22.06 -5.79
C PRO A 132 -14.29 -22.09 -4.88
N GLY A 133 -14.33 -22.94 -3.85
CA GLY A 133 -15.46 -23.04 -2.93
C GLY A 133 -15.56 -21.80 -2.05
N ALA A 134 -14.47 -21.46 -1.36
CA ALA A 134 -14.41 -20.28 -0.51
C ALA A 134 -14.62 -18.98 -1.33
N ALA A 135 -14.01 -18.88 -2.51
CA ALA A 135 -14.20 -17.72 -3.39
C ALA A 135 -15.67 -17.54 -3.80
N ARG A 136 -16.39 -18.62 -4.17
CA ARG A 136 -17.83 -18.53 -4.50
C ARG A 136 -18.68 -18.13 -3.31
N VAL A 137 -18.39 -18.63 -2.11
CA VAL A 137 -19.12 -18.25 -0.89
C VAL A 137 -18.92 -16.77 -0.60
N LEU A 138 -17.68 -16.29 -0.57
CA LEU A 138 -17.37 -14.87 -0.34
C LEU A 138 -17.98 -13.99 -1.44
N GLY A 139 -17.81 -14.36 -2.71
CA GLY A 139 -18.43 -13.68 -3.84
C GLY A 139 -19.95 -13.56 -3.68
N GLY A 140 -20.61 -14.67 -3.34
CA GLY A 140 -22.05 -14.70 -3.04
C GLY A 140 -22.44 -13.76 -1.89
N LEU A 141 -21.68 -13.73 -0.80
CA LEU A 141 -21.93 -12.81 0.32
C LEU A 141 -21.84 -11.34 -0.10
N PHE A 142 -20.87 -10.98 -0.95
CA PHE A 142 -20.75 -9.62 -1.48
C PHE A 142 -21.89 -9.27 -2.46
N ILE A 143 -22.33 -10.22 -3.29
CA ILE A 143 -23.52 -10.01 -4.16
C ILE A 143 -24.78 -9.82 -3.32
N VAL A 144 -24.99 -10.64 -2.30
CA VAL A 144 -26.10 -10.51 -1.35
C VAL A 144 -26.05 -9.16 -0.64
N LEU A 145 -24.87 -8.72 -0.18
CA LEU A 145 -24.68 -7.40 0.42
C LEU A 145 -25.10 -6.28 -0.55
N GLY A 146 -24.70 -6.36 -1.83
CA GLY A 146 -25.12 -5.41 -2.86
C GLY A 146 -26.64 -5.39 -3.07
N ALA A 147 -27.28 -6.56 -3.10
CA ALA A 147 -28.73 -6.69 -3.22
C ALA A 147 -29.47 -6.12 -2.00
N LEU A 148 -28.98 -6.40 -0.78
CA LEU A 148 -29.54 -5.88 0.46
C LEU A 148 -29.40 -4.35 0.55
N LEU A 149 -28.26 -3.80 0.11
CA LEU A 149 -28.06 -2.36 0.02
C LEU A 149 -29.03 -1.73 -0.99
N LEU A 150 -29.18 -2.31 -2.18
CA LEU A 150 -30.13 -1.82 -3.18
C LEU A 150 -31.56 -1.83 -2.64
N TRP A 151 -31.96 -2.93 -2.02
CA TRP A 151 -33.27 -3.08 -1.38
C TRP A 151 -33.48 -2.02 -0.29
N PHE A 152 -32.52 -1.85 0.61
CA PHE A 152 -32.54 -0.79 1.62
C PHE A 152 -32.65 0.61 0.98
N PHE A 153 -31.91 0.89 -0.09
CA PHE A 153 -31.96 2.18 -0.78
C PHE A 153 -33.29 2.46 -1.48
N ILE A 154 -34.05 1.43 -1.83
CA ILE A 154 -35.38 1.58 -2.41
C ILE A 154 -36.42 1.73 -1.28
N GLN A 155 -36.37 0.82 -0.29
CA GLN A 155 -37.41 0.71 0.75
C GLN A 155 -37.28 1.72 1.89
N ARG A 156 -36.12 2.33 2.14
CA ARG A 156 -35.97 3.30 3.24
C ARG A 156 -37.01 4.44 3.22
N ARG A 157 -37.60 4.75 2.05
CA ARG A 157 -38.62 5.80 1.92
C ARG A 157 -39.94 5.42 2.58
N THR A 158 -40.29 4.14 2.65
CA THR A 158 -41.54 3.68 3.28
C THR A 158 -41.41 3.53 4.79
N TRP A 159 -40.18 3.40 5.31
CA TRP A 159 -39.94 3.16 6.75
C TRP A 159 -39.61 4.41 7.55
N PHE A 160 -38.92 5.37 6.94
CA PHE A 160 -38.37 6.53 7.66
C PHE A 160 -39.03 7.85 7.27
N LEU A 161 -39.96 7.85 6.31
CA LEU A 161 -40.54 9.07 5.75
C LEU A 161 -42.03 8.87 5.47
N ASP A 162 -42.90 9.32 6.39
CA ASP A 162 -44.36 9.22 6.23
C ASP A 162 -44.92 10.13 5.11
N ASP A 163 -44.21 11.19 4.70
CA ASP A 163 -44.80 12.19 3.78
C ASP A 163 -43.79 13.06 2.97
N SER A 164 -42.85 12.47 2.21
CA SER A 164 -41.89 13.29 1.44
C SER A 164 -41.67 12.86 -0.01
N ARG A 165 -42.63 13.26 -0.87
CA ARG A 165 -42.35 13.61 -2.28
C ARG A 165 -41.33 14.77 -2.40
N HIS A 166 -41.17 15.53 -1.32
CA HIS A 166 -40.35 16.74 -1.20
C HIS A 166 -38.84 16.61 -1.49
N GLY A 167 -38.21 15.42 -1.39
CA GLY A 167 -36.74 15.31 -1.56
C GLY A 167 -36.22 15.24 -3.01
N LEU A 168 -37.11 15.02 -3.98
CA LEU A 168 -36.77 15.01 -5.42
C LEU A 168 -37.44 16.17 -6.17
N GLU A 169 -38.64 16.57 -5.74
CA GLU A 169 -39.45 17.59 -6.42
C GLU A 169 -39.25 19.00 -5.85
N THR A 170 -38.94 19.14 -4.55
CA THR A 170 -38.68 20.45 -3.91
C THR A 170 -37.23 20.57 -3.41
N PRO A 171 -36.60 21.75 -3.49
CA PRO A 171 -35.27 21.94 -2.93
C PRO A 171 -35.28 21.83 -1.41
N VAL A 172 -34.28 21.15 -0.86
CA VAL A 172 -33.98 21.25 0.57
C VAL A 172 -33.04 22.45 0.76
N GLU A 173 -33.49 23.47 1.48
CA GLU A 173 -32.72 24.71 1.68
C GLU A 173 -31.43 24.48 2.50
N SER A 174 -31.46 23.59 3.49
CA SER A 174 -30.27 23.26 4.31
C SER A 174 -30.35 21.86 4.93
N LEU A 175 -29.18 21.28 5.25
CA LEU A 175 -29.12 20.00 5.97
C LEU A 175 -29.74 20.11 7.36
N SER A 176 -30.52 19.09 7.76
CA SER A 176 -31.02 18.97 9.12
C SER A 176 -29.88 18.82 10.14
N ARG A 177 -30.12 19.23 11.40
CA ARG A 177 -29.16 19.04 12.51
C ARG A 177 -28.74 17.57 12.68
N VAL A 178 -29.66 16.64 12.39
CA VAL A 178 -29.39 15.19 12.45
C VAL A 178 -28.36 14.78 11.41
N ASN A 179 -28.46 15.27 10.17
CA ASN A 179 -27.48 14.98 9.13
C ASN A 179 -26.10 15.52 9.50
N TRP A 180 -26.04 16.77 10.01
CA TRP A 180 -24.79 17.35 10.50
C TRP A 180 -24.16 16.56 11.64
N GLY A 181 -24.97 16.10 12.60
CA GLY A 181 -24.52 15.25 13.70
C GLY A 181 -23.94 13.92 13.22
N LEU A 182 -24.65 13.23 12.33
CA LEU A 182 -24.18 11.97 11.73
C LEU A 182 -22.88 12.15 10.95
N MET A 183 -22.78 13.20 10.15
CA MET A 183 -21.59 13.52 9.35
C MET A 183 -20.39 13.84 10.23
N SER A 184 -20.59 14.66 11.26
CA SER A 184 -19.53 15.02 12.22
C SER A 184 -19.06 13.79 12.99
N ALA A 185 -19.98 12.90 13.38
CA ALA A 185 -19.64 11.64 14.03
C ALA A 185 -18.85 10.70 13.09
N ALA A 186 -19.24 10.57 11.82
CA ALA A 186 -18.54 9.73 10.85
C ALA A 186 -17.13 10.26 10.52
N LEU A 187 -16.98 11.59 10.37
CA LEU A 187 -15.68 12.23 10.22
C LEU A 187 -14.83 12.03 11.48
N GLY A 188 -15.41 12.25 12.66
CA GLY A 188 -14.77 12.00 13.96
C GLY A 188 -14.27 10.56 14.09
N ALA A 189 -15.08 9.56 13.70
CA ALA A 189 -14.69 8.16 13.68
C ALA A 189 -13.51 7.89 12.74
N SER A 190 -13.46 8.55 11.58
CA SER A 190 -12.34 8.45 10.64
C SER A 190 -11.03 8.99 11.24
N PHE A 191 -11.08 10.11 11.95
CA PHE A 191 -9.92 10.65 12.67
C PHE A 191 -9.52 9.81 13.90
N LEU A 192 -10.49 9.20 14.60
CA LEU A 192 -10.20 8.26 15.69
C LEU A 192 -9.50 7.00 15.15
N LEU A 193 -9.91 6.49 14.00
CA LEU A 193 -9.23 5.37 13.34
C LEU A 193 -7.80 5.73 12.93
N LEU A 194 -7.61 6.94 12.37
CA LEU A 194 -6.27 7.46 12.07
C LEU A 194 -5.39 7.49 13.32
N ALA A 195 -5.90 8.04 14.43
CA ALA A 195 -5.18 8.06 15.71
C ALA A 195 -4.86 6.63 16.18
N GLY A 196 -5.81 5.70 16.02
CA GLY A 196 -5.61 4.28 16.29
C GLY A 196 -4.46 3.67 15.47
N PHE A 197 -4.35 3.99 14.18
CA PHE A 197 -3.23 3.52 13.36
C PHE A 197 -1.89 4.13 13.77
N VAL A 198 -1.85 5.39 14.23
CA VAL A 198 -0.62 5.99 14.76
C VAL A 198 -0.19 5.32 16.07
N VAL A 199 -1.13 5.00 16.96
CA VAL A 199 -0.85 4.37 18.27
C VAL A 199 -0.50 2.88 18.11
N TRP A 200 -1.19 2.17 17.21
CA TRP A 200 -1.00 0.73 16.96
C TRP A 200 -0.67 0.45 15.48
N PRO A 201 0.50 0.86 14.98
CA PRO A 201 0.83 0.88 13.55
C PRO A 201 0.97 -0.50 12.89
N VAL A 202 1.02 -1.58 13.68
CA VAL A 202 1.18 -2.94 13.16
C VAL A 202 -0.02 -3.81 13.53
N ALA A 203 -0.33 -3.93 14.83
CA ALA A 203 -1.38 -4.84 15.30
C ALA A 203 -2.77 -4.47 14.78
N LEU A 204 -3.16 -3.19 14.81
CA LEU A 204 -4.49 -2.76 14.36
C LEU A 204 -4.67 -2.91 12.84
N PRO A 205 -3.70 -2.54 11.98
CA PRO A 205 -3.80 -2.84 10.56
C PRO A 205 -3.90 -4.34 10.26
N GLN A 206 -3.10 -5.17 10.93
CA GLN A 206 -3.08 -6.62 10.69
C GLN A 206 -4.41 -7.31 11.09
N THR A 207 -5.14 -6.78 12.08
CA THR A 207 -6.45 -7.33 12.45
C THR A 207 -7.55 -6.96 11.45
N LEU A 208 -7.49 -5.76 10.87
CA LEU A 208 -8.46 -5.29 9.87
C LEU A 208 -8.21 -5.91 8.50
N GLY A 209 -6.95 -5.97 8.10
CA GLY A 209 -6.55 -6.46 6.78
C GLY A 209 -6.57 -5.41 5.68
N THR A 210 -5.71 -5.63 4.69
CA THR A 210 -5.47 -4.66 3.61
C THR A 210 -6.74 -4.28 2.85
N PRO A 211 -7.60 -5.21 2.40
CA PRO A 211 -8.80 -4.85 1.64
C PRO A 211 -9.77 -4.01 2.45
N ALA A 212 -9.97 -4.34 3.73
CA ALA A 212 -10.82 -3.54 4.61
C ALA A 212 -10.26 -2.12 4.77
N ILE A 213 -8.95 -1.99 5.00
CA ILE A 213 -8.27 -0.68 5.16
C ILE A 213 -8.40 0.16 3.88
N VAL A 214 -8.23 -0.43 2.69
CA VAL A 214 -8.43 0.27 1.42
C VAL A 214 -9.85 0.82 1.31
N LEU A 215 -10.87 -0.01 1.58
CA LEU A 215 -12.27 0.43 1.49
C LEU A 215 -12.62 1.50 2.53
N ILE A 216 -12.14 1.37 3.76
CA ILE A 216 -12.37 2.35 4.83
C ILE A 216 -11.64 3.67 4.51
N GLY A 217 -10.40 3.60 3.99
CA GLY A 217 -9.65 4.77 3.55
C GLY A 217 -10.36 5.52 2.41
N LEU A 218 -10.84 4.79 1.40
CA LEU A 218 -11.66 5.36 0.33
C LEU A 218 -12.98 5.95 0.86
N ALA A 219 -13.59 5.34 1.88
CA ALA A 219 -14.78 5.88 2.52
C ALA A 219 -14.47 7.20 3.23
N GLY A 220 -13.36 7.29 3.96
CA GLY A 220 -12.88 8.52 4.59
C GLY A 220 -12.61 9.63 3.57
N ILE A 221 -11.94 9.31 2.45
CA ILE A 221 -11.68 10.26 1.35
C ILE A 221 -13.00 10.73 0.72
N ALA A 222 -13.93 9.81 0.42
CA ALA A 222 -15.22 10.15 -0.17
C ALA A 222 -16.10 10.98 0.77
N LEU A 223 -16.04 10.68 2.07
CA LEU A 223 -16.74 11.41 3.13
C LEU A 223 -16.18 12.83 3.26
N PHE A 224 -14.86 12.97 3.42
CA PHE A 224 -14.23 14.29 3.57
C PHE A 224 -14.35 15.12 2.29
N GLY A 225 -14.04 14.54 1.12
CA GLY A 225 -14.12 15.23 -0.17
C GLY A 225 -15.55 15.62 -0.55
N GLY A 226 -16.52 14.72 -0.38
CA GLY A 226 -17.92 15.00 -0.69
C GLY A 226 -18.54 16.02 0.27
N LEU A 227 -18.28 15.91 1.57
CA LEU A 227 -18.96 16.74 2.57
C LEU A 227 -18.22 18.03 2.87
N VAL A 228 -16.92 17.96 3.14
CA VAL A 228 -16.13 19.13 3.53
C VAL A 228 -15.73 19.90 2.29
N LEU A 229 -15.13 19.25 1.30
CA LEU A 229 -14.57 19.96 0.14
C LEU A 229 -15.61 20.34 -0.90
N THR A 230 -16.72 19.60 -0.99
CA THR A 230 -17.76 19.89 -1.98
C THR A 230 -18.98 20.53 -1.33
N TYR A 231 -19.70 19.80 -0.45
CA TYR A 231 -20.96 20.29 0.12
C TYR A 231 -20.78 21.59 0.91
N ALA A 232 -19.85 21.64 1.88
CA ALA A 232 -19.70 22.80 2.75
C ALA A 232 -19.28 24.07 1.99
N PHE A 233 -18.43 23.96 0.96
CA PHE A 233 -18.05 25.09 0.13
C PHE A 233 -19.23 25.59 -0.71
N LEU A 234 -19.90 24.70 -1.44
CA LEU A 234 -21.03 25.07 -2.30
C LEU A 234 -22.22 25.62 -1.49
N ALA A 235 -22.48 25.07 -0.30
CA ALA A 235 -23.51 25.56 0.61
C ALA A 235 -23.24 26.99 1.12
N ASN A 236 -21.97 27.42 1.15
CA ASN A 236 -21.55 28.78 1.49
C ASN A 236 -21.35 29.68 0.25
N GLY A 237 -21.79 29.24 -0.94
CA GLY A 237 -21.63 29.99 -2.18
C GLY A 237 -20.20 30.06 -2.72
N GLN A 238 -19.30 29.20 -2.25
CA GLN A 238 -17.90 29.11 -2.69
C GLN A 238 -17.73 27.97 -3.72
N PRO A 239 -16.75 28.05 -4.64
CA PRO A 239 -16.40 26.91 -5.49
C PRO A 239 -15.87 25.74 -4.66
N ALA A 240 -15.99 24.51 -5.17
CA ALA A 240 -15.52 23.32 -4.46
C ALA A 240 -14.04 23.46 -4.04
N GLY A 241 -13.76 23.15 -2.76
CA GLY A 241 -12.46 23.31 -2.11
C GLY A 241 -11.37 22.33 -2.58
N THR A 242 -11.66 21.46 -3.55
CA THR A 242 -10.68 20.51 -4.10
C THR A 242 -9.43 21.21 -4.64
N ALA A 243 -9.60 22.29 -5.41
CA ALA A 243 -8.46 23.03 -5.96
C ALA A 243 -7.61 23.68 -4.86
N LEU A 244 -8.25 24.19 -3.80
CA LEU A 244 -7.57 24.75 -2.63
C LEU A 244 -6.73 23.68 -1.93
N VAL A 245 -7.30 22.50 -1.67
CA VAL A 245 -6.59 21.41 -1.00
C VAL A 245 -5.43 20.87 -1.85
N LEU A 246 -5.58 20.82 -3.17
CA LEU A 246 -4.47 20.48 -4.07
C LEU A 246 -3.35 21.54 -4.03
N ALA A 247 -3.70 22.83 -4.00
CA ALA A 247 -2.71 23.89 -3.84
C ALA A 247 -1.98 23.79 -2.48
N LEU A 248 -2.72 23.51 -1.40
CA LEU A 248 -2.13 23.24 -0.07
C LEU A 248 -1.19 22.04 -0.11
N ALA A 249 -1.54 20.97 -0.82
CA ALA A 249 -0.67 19.81 -0.96
C ALA A 249 0.63 20.12 -1.70
N ILE A 250 0.55 20.93 -2.76
CA ILE A 250 1.73 21.40 -3.49
C ILE A 250 2.62 22.23 -2.57
N ILE A 251 2.06 23.21 -1.85
CA ILE A 251 2.81 24.08 -0.94
C ILE A 251 3.45 23.27 0.19
N ALA A 252 2.68 22.40 0.84
CA ALA A 252 3.19 21.54 1.90
C ALA A 252 4.30 20.63 1.37
N GLY A 253 4.16 20.08 0.16
CA GLY A 253 5.17 19.26 -0.48
C GLY A 253 6.51 19.97 -0.75
N LEU A 254 6.54 21.31 -0.76
CA LEU A 254 7.80 22.07 -0.87
C LEU A 254 8.62 22.08 0.43
N THR A 255 7.98 21.92 1.59
CA THR A 255 8.62 22.04 2.90
C THR A 255 8.59 20.75 3.72
N ASN A 256 7.68 19.83 3.40
CA ASN A 256 7.44 18.64 4.18
C ASN A 256 8.08 17.41 3.54
N ASP A 257 9.26 17.07 4.05
CA ASP A 257 9.86 15.76 3.87
C ASP A 257 9.75 14.98 5.18
N ASN A 258 8.71 14.12 5.27
CA ASN A 258 8.52 13.20 6.38
C ASN A 258 9.24 11.85 6.19
N HIS A 259 9.93 11.64 5.05
CA HIS A 259 10.61 10.38 4.70
C HIS A 259 12.05 10.33 5.19
N ALA A 260 12.26 10.76 6.44
CA ALA A 260 13.57 10.74 7.05
C ALA A 260 13.99 9.30 7.40
N ILE A 261 15.18 8.89 6.95
CA ILE A 261 15.77 7.60 7.33
C ILE A 261 15.98 7.59 8.85
N ARG A 262 15.49 6.55 9.52
CA ARG A 262 15.72 6.38 10.95
C ARG A 262 17.20 6.13 11.22
N VAL A 263 17.80 6.94 12.08
CA VAL A 263 19.18 6.81 12.52
C VAL A 263 19.19 6.45 14.00
N ASP A 264 20.08 5.56 14.40
CA ASP A 264 20.36 5.26 15.81
C ASP A 264 21.66 5.97 16.22
N PRO A 265 21.59 7.06 17.02
CA PRO A 265 22.77 7.79 17.46
C PRO A 265 23.66 7.00 18.42
N GLN A 266 23.12 5.95 19.04
CA GLN A 266 23.83 5.08 19.97
C GLN A 266 24.29 3.78 19.30
N ALA A 267 24.18 3.70 17.96
CA ALA A 267 24.62 2.55 17.19
C ALA A 267 26.11 2.29 17.45
N PRO A 268 26.51 1.03 17.72
CA PRO A 268 27.92 0.69 17.88
C PRO A 268 28.72 1.10 16.64
N ALA A 269 29.82 1.82 16.85
CA ALA A 269 30.77 2.08 15.77
C ALA A 269 31.50 0.78 15.45
N LEU A 270 31.46 0.36 14.18
CA LEU A 270 32.23 -0.75 13.68
C LEU A 270 33.34 -0.23 12.77
N GLU A 271 34.55 -0.69 13.00
CA GLU A 271 35.65 -0.46 12.08
C GLU A 271 35.40 -1.22 10.77
N ARG A 272 35.52 -0.50 9.65
CA ARG A 272 35.34 -1.08 8.34
C ARG A 272 36.68 -1.61 7.83
N LEU A 273 36.90 -2.90 7.99
CA LEU A 273 38.07 -3.58 7.43
C LEU A 273 38.03 -3.56 5.89
N GLY A 274 39.22 -3.59 5.28
CA GLY A 274 39.34 -3.83 3.85
C GLY A 274 38.81 -5.21 3.47
N ALA A 275 38.35 -5.41 2.23
CA ALA A 275 37.71 -6.68 1.83
C ALA A 275 38.61 -7.92 2.07
N LEU A 276 39.91 -7.81 1.78
CA LEU A 276 40.87 -8.89 1.99
C LEU A 276 41.11 -9.16 3.49
N GLU A 277 41.25 -8.10 4.28
CA GLU A 277 41.46 -8.19 5.73
C GLU A 277 40.22 -8.78 6.43
N HIS A 278 39.03 -8.36 6.02
CA HIS A 278 37.76 -8.93 6.49
C HIS A 278 37.64 -10.40 6.14
N TYR A 279 37.98 -10.78 4.91
CA TYR A 279 38.01 -12.20 4.50
C TYR A 279 38.98 -13.01 5.36
N GLN A 280 40.19 -12.51 5.61
CA GLN A 280 41.18 -13.18 6.44
C GLN A 280 40.71 -13.31 7.90
N ALA A 281 40.06 -12.28 8.46
CA ALA A 281 39.45 -12.36 9.79
C ALA A 281 38.31 -13.38 9.83
N TRP A 282 37.39 -13.32 8.88
CA TRP A 282 36.27 -14.26 8.76
C TRP A 282 36.74 -15.72 8.62
N ARG A 283 37.76 -15.99 7.78
CA ARG A 283 38.30 -17.35 7.60
C ARG A 283 38.97 -17.92 8.84
N ARG A 284 39.61 -17.09 9.65
CA ARG A 284 40.18 -17.53 10.94
C ARG A 284 39.09 -17.99 11.91
N ASP A 285 37.97 -17.27 11.93
CA ASP A 285 36.86 -17.57 12.84
C ASP A 285 35.93 -18.67 12.29
N ASN A 286 35.95 -18.92 10.98
CA ASN A 286 35.15 -19.94 10.29
C ASN A 286 36.06 -20.88 9.48
N PRO A 287 36.81 -21.78 10.15
CA PRO A 287 37.60 -22.78 9.44
C PRO A 287 36.69 -23.74 8.66
N PRO A 288 37.14 -24.24 7.49
CA PRO A 288 36.34 -25.12 6.67
C PRO A 288 36.17 -26.47 7.39
N LEU A 289 34.94 -26.97 7.48
CA LEU A 289 34.67 -28.25 8.15
C LEU A 289 35.34 -29.43 7.43
N GLN A 290 35.34 -29.39 6.09
CA GLN A 290 36.06 -30.33 5.24
C GLN A 290 36.61 -29.59 4.00
N PRO A 291 37.93 -29.60 3.75
CA PRO A 291 38.49 -29.08 2.51
C PRO A 291 38.09 -29.99 1.33
N VAL A 292 37.77 -29.39 0.19
CA VAL A 292 37.43 -30.12 -1.05
C VAL A 292 38.71 -30.24 -1.87
N GLY A 293 39.48 -31.30 -1.63
CA GLY A 293 40.87 -31.39 -2.11
C GLY A 293 41.71 -30.29 -1.45
N ASP A 294 42.41 -29.48 -2.26
CA ASP A 294 43.20 -28.33 -1.78
C ASP A 294 42.40 -27.01 -1.76
N ARG A 295 41.08 -27.05 -1.98
CA ARG A 295 40.24 -25.86 -2.06
C ARG A 295 39.38 -25.70 -0.81
N GLU A 296 39.33 -24.46 -0.35
CA GLU A 296 38.49 -24.06 0.78
C GLU A 296 37.17 -23.47 0.26
N PRO A 297 36.01 -24.01 0.67
CA PRO A 297 34.71 -23.51 0.20
C PRO A 297 34.48 -22.04 0.58
N LEU A 298 34.04 -21.24 -0.39
CA LEU A 298 33.61 -19.85 -0.23
C LEU A 298 32.29 -19.65 -0.96
N ILE A 299 31.26 -19.24 -0.22
CA ILE A 299 29.91 -19.01 -0.76
C ILE A 299 29.63 -17.51 -0.75
N LEU A 300 29.27 -17.00 -1.93
CA LEU A 300 28.77 -15.65 -2.16
C LEU A 300 27.36 -15.78 -2.73
N VAL A 301 26.40 -15.07 -2.14
CA VAL A 301 25.00 -15.11 -2.59
C VAL A 301 24.63 -13.80 -3.24
N ALA A 302 23.98 -13.86 -4.40
CA ALA A 302 23.39 -12.70 -5.07
C ALA A 302 21.85 -12.87 -5.10
N ALA A 303 21.15 -12.07 -4.30
CA ALA A 303 19.70 -12.09 -4.14
C ALA A 303 19.04 -10.96 -4.94
N SER A 304 18.15 -11.34 -5.86
CA SER A 304 17.41 -10.42 -6.72
C SER A 304 16.27 -9.69 -6.00
N GLY A 305 15.82 -8.59 -6.60
CA GLY A 305 14.64 -7.84 -6.13
C GLY A 305 13.33 -8.50 -6.57
N GLY A 306 12.23 -8.10 -5.93
CA GLY A 306 10.89 -8.62 -6.22
C GLY A 306 9.91 -8.56 -5.05
N GLY A 307 10.04 -7.53 -4.20
CA GLY A 307 9.17 -7.34 -3.03
C GLY A 307 9.21 -8.49 -2.01
N ILE A 308 8.11 -8.68 -1.30
CA ILE A 308 8.00 -9.69 -0.24
C ILE A 308 8.22 -11.12 -0.73
N ARG A 309 7.83 -11.42 -1.98
CA ARG A 309 8.06 -12.73 -2.60
C ARG A 309 9.56 -13.04 -2.74
N ALA A 310 10.35 -12.07 -3.21
CA ALA A 310 11.80 -12.22 -3.27
C ALA A 310 12.43 -12.33 -1.88
N ALA A 311 11.89 -11.62 -0.89
CA ALA A 311 12.34 -11.74 0.50
C ALA A 311 12.12 -13.16 1.04
N TYR A 312 10.91 -13.71 0.87
CA TYR A 312 10.55 -15.08 1.25
C TYR A 312 11.47 -16.10 0.58
N TRP A 313 11.58 -16.07 -0.75
CA TRP A 313 12.43 -17.02 -1.48
C TRP A 313 13.90 -16.94 -1.08
N THR A 314 14.45 -15.72 -0.94
CA THR A 314 15.85 -15.53 -0.53
C THR A 314 16.09 -16.15 0.84
N ALA A 315 15.27 -15.79 1.82
CA ALA A 315 15.48 -16.21 3.20
C ALA A 315 15.22 -17.72 3.38
N SER A 316 14.13 -18.26 2.80
CA SER A 316 13.81 -19.69 2.88
C SER A 316 14.86 -20.54 2.17
N THR A 317 15.37 -20.11 1.02
CA THR A 317 16.45 -20.85 0.32
C THR A 317 17.71 -20.91 1.18
N LEU A 318 18.16 -19.78 1.73
CA LEU A 318 19.31 -19.73 2.63
C LEU A 318 19.09 -20.61 3.86
N ALA A 319 17.89 -20.59 4.43
CA ALA A 319 17.53 -21.41 5.57
C ALA A 319 17.48 -22.92 5.25
N THR A 320 17.01 -23.32 4.06
CA THR A 320 17.06 -24.71 3.60
C THR A 320 18.50 -25.20 3.42
N LEU A 321 19.38 -24.33 2.89
CA LEU A 321 20.80 -24.65 2.69
C LEU A 321 21.56 -24.85 4.02
N GLU A 322 21.04 -24.38 5.16
CA GLU A 322 21.59 -24.69 6.49
C GLU A 322 21.60 -26.19 6.80
N SER A 323 20.77 -26.99 6.11
CA SER A 323 20.81 -28.46 6.24
C SER A 323 22.11 -29.07 5.71
N ILE A 324 22.87 -28.32 4.90
CA ILE A 324 24.18 -28.74 4.39
C ILE A 324 25.24 -28.45 5.47
N PRO A 325 25.95 -29.47 5.99
CA PRO A 325 27.02 -29.27 6.96
C PRO A 325 28.08 -28.31 6.41
N GLY A 326 28.42 -27.27 7.18
CA GLY A 326 29.45 -26.30 6.78
C GLY A 326 28.94 -25.10 5.99
N PHE A 327 27.65 -25.07 5.63
CA PHE A 327 27.10 -23.97 4.82
C PHE A 327 27.28 -22.60 5.49
N SER A 328 26.84 -22.46 6.74
CA SER A 328 27.01 -21.21 7.51
C SER A 328 28.48 -20.79 7.63
N GLN A 329 29.41 -21.74 7.81
CA GLN A 329 30.85 -21.47 7.90
C GLN A 329 31.48 -21.09 6.56
N ALA A 330 30.89 -21.51 5.44
CA ALA A 330 31.34 -21.16 4.10
C ALA A 330 30.66 -19.91 3.53
N LEU A 331 29.55 -19.45 4.14
CA LEU A 331 28.78 -18.29 3.70
C LEU A 331 29.44 -16.97 4.14
N PHE A 332 30.21 -16.38 3.22
CA PHE A 332 30.94 -15.15 3.49
C PHE A 332 30.09 -13.89 3.35
N SER A 333 29.26 -13.82 2.30
CA SER A 333 28.48 -12.62 2.02
C SER A 333 27.20 -12.89 1.25
N ILE A 334 26.21 -12.04 1.49
CA ILE A 334 24.95 -11.98 0.76
C ILE A 334 24.79 -10.57 0.19
N SER A 335 24.83 -10.47 -1.14
CA SER A 335 24.48 -9.26 -1.87
C SER A 335 23.00 -9.27 -2.21
N GLY A 336 22.26 -8.24 -1.86
CA GLY A 336 20.82 -8.15 -2.09
C GLY A 336 20.40 -6.83 -2.74
N VAL A 337 19.22 -6.80 -3.35
CA VAL A 337 18.54 -5.57 -3.81
C VAL A 337 17.05 -5.66 -3.51
N SER A 338 16.43 -4.55 -3.07
CA SER A 338 14.99 -4.48 -2.78
C SER A 338 14.51 -5.64 -1.87
N GLY A 339 13.54 -6.45 -2.31
CA GLY A 339 13.05 -7.64 -1.59
C GLY A 339 14.13 -8.65 -1.18
N GLY A 340 15.13 -8.91 -2.04
CA GLY A 340 16.25 -9.79 -1.69
C GLY A 340 17.10 -9.26 -0.53
N SER A 341 17.19 -7.93 -0.38
CA SER A 341 17.85 -7.31 0.79
C SER A 341 17.10 -7.59 2.08
N LEU A 342 15.76 -7.52 2.04
CA LEU A 342 14.91 -7.84 3.19
C LEU A 342 15.03 -9.32 3.57
N GLY A 343 15.03 -10.23 2.59
CA GLY A 343 15.23 -11.65 2.84
C GLY A 343 16.59 -11.95 3.48
N ALA A 344 17.66 -11.35 2.96
CA ALA A 344 19.00 -11.48 3.52
C ALA A 344 19.09 -10.94 4.97
N ALA A 345 18.44 -9.80 5.25
CA ALA A 345 18.39 -9.22 6.58
C ALA A 345 17.61 -10.10 7.57
N VAL A 346 16.46 -10.67 7.17
CA VAL A 346 15.68 -11.58 8.01
C VAL A 346 16.46 -12.86 8.32
N TYR A 347 17.02 -13.52 7.31
CA TYR A 347 17.84 -14.73 7.53
C TYR A 347 19.02 -14.44 8.47
N THR A 348 19.77 -13.37 8.24
CA THR A 348 20.92 -13.00 9.09
C THR A 348 20.49 -12.66 10.52
N SER A 349 19.31 -12.05 10.69
CA SER A 349 18.73 -11.76 12.00
C SER A 349 18.29 -13.02 12.74
N VAL A 350 17.73 -14.01 12.04
CA VAL A 350 17.43 -15.33 12.61
C VAL A 350 18.73 -16.02 13.06
N LYS A 351 19.78 -16.02 12.23
CA LYS A 351 21.09 -16.56 12.60
C LYS A 351 21.68 -15.84 13.82
N ARG A 352 21.58 -14.51 13.87
CA ARG A 352 21.99 -13.70 15.02
C ARG A 352 21.28 -14.16 16.30
N LEU A 353 19.96 -14.31 16.24
CA LEU A 353 19.15 -14.71 17.38
C LEU A 353 19.48 -16.14 17.86
N GLN A 354 19.70 -17.08 16.94
CA GLN A 354 20.13 -18.44 17.29
C GLN A 354 21.48 -18.45 18.00
N LEU A 355 22.45 -17.69 17.49
CA LEU A 355 23.79 -17.60 18.10
C LEU A 355 23.77 -16.91 19.48
N GLU A 356 22.85 -15.96 19.71
CA GLU A 356 22.69 -15.31 21.02
C GLU A 356 21.95 -16.20 22.04
N SER A 357 20.92 -16.90 21.59
CA SER A 357 20.09 -17.73 22.47
C SER A 357 20.74 -19.07 22.82
N GLY A 358 21.71 -19.52 22.02
CA GLY A 358 22.30 -20.86 22.13
C GLY A 358 21.30 -21.98 21.84
N ARG A 359 20.11 -21.67 21.31
CA ARG A 359 19.05 -22.63 21.00
C ARG A 359 19.07 -22.94 19.50
N GLY A 360 19.07 -24.23 19.17
CA GLY A 360 18.97 -24.72 17.80
C GLY A 360 17.53 -24.81 17.30
N SER A 361 16.81 -23.68 17.24
CA SER A 361 15.53 -23.67 16.51
C SER A 361 15.80 -23.86 15.01
N ASP A 362 14.86 -24.49 14.30
CA ASP A 362 14.97 -24.68 12.86
C ASP A 362 14.94 -23.32 12.15
N THR A 363 16.01 -23.01 11.40
CA THR A 363 16.18 -21.72 10.71
C THR A 363 15.06 -21.48 9.71
N LEU A 364 14.62 -22.54 9.01
CA LEU A 364 13.57 -22.43 7.99
C LEU A 364 12.25 -22.04 8.63
N THR A 365 11.84 -22.76 9.68
CA THR A 365 10.62 -22.45 10.44
C THR A 365 10.61 -21.00 10.95
N GLU A 366 11.71 -20.49 11.49
CA GLU A 366 11.78 -19.11 12.00
C GLU A 366 11.68 -18.06 10.89
N VAL A 367 12.35 -18.29 9.77
CA VAL A 367 12.30 -17.39 8.61
C VAL A 367 10.90 -17.38 7.99
N GLU A 368 10.28 -18.55 7.79
CA GLU A 368 8.94 -18.66 7.25
C GLU A 368 7.90 -18.03 8.18
N ARG A 369 8.03 -18.25 9.50
CA ARG A 369 7.19 -17.60 10.51
C ARG A 369 7.31 -16.07 10.46
N ALA A 370 8.52 -15.54 10.24
CA ALA A 370 8.74 -14.11 10.12
C ALA A 370 8.12 -13.56 8.84
N LEU A 371 8.36 -14.19 7.69
CA LEU A 371 7.97 -13.65 6.38
C LEU A 371 6.52 -13.98 5.97
N SER A 372 5.82 -14.83 6.73
CA SER A 372 4.38 -15.10 6.57
C SER A 372 3.48 -14.07 7.26
N GLN A 373 4.05 -13.11 7.98
CA GLN A 373 3.29 -12.02 8.61
C GLN A 373 2.70 -11.07 7.56
N ASP A 374 1.63 -10.37 7.94
CA ASP A 374 1.02 -9.34 7.09
C ASP A 374 1.78 -8.02 7.20
N PHE A 375 2.61 -7.74 6.20
CA PHE A 375 3.37 -6.48 6.06
C PHE A 375 2.64 -5.41 5.25
N LEU A 376 1.63 -5.82 4.46
CA LEU A 376 0.94 -4.92 3.53
C LEU A 376 -0.09 -4.06 4.27
N SER A 377 -0.82 -4.64 5.24
CA SER A 377 -1.83 -3.90 5.99
C SER A 377 -1.25 -2.71 6.75
N PRO A 378 -0.13 -2.85 7.49
CA PRO A 378 0.57 -1.70 8.09
C PRO A 378 0.97 -0.64 7.07
N ALA A 379 1.59 -1.03 5.95
CA ALA A 379 2.05 -0.09 4.93
C ALA A 379 0.89 0.69 4.29
N VAL A 380 -0.22 0.01 3.97
CA VAL A 380 -1.42 0.63 3.39
C VAL A 380 -2.15 1.52 4.40
N ALA A 381 -2.21 1.12 5.67
CA ALA A 381 -2.74 1.98 6.74
C ALA A 381 -1.91 3.25 6.89
N GLY A 382 -0.58 3.14 6.93
CA GLY A 382 0.32 4.28 6.96
C GLY A 382 0.11 5.22 5.76
N LEU A 383 -0.01 4.66 4.56
CA LEU A 383 -0.24 5.42 3.32
C LEU A 383 -1.57 6.17 3.32
N LEU A 384 -2.69 5.49 3.59
CA LEU A 384 -4.04 6.05 3.40
C LEU A 384 -4.50 6.96 4.55
N PHE A 385 -3.84 6.90 5.71
CA PHE A 385 -4.25 7.64 6.89
C PHE A 385 -3.20 8.70 7.27
N PRO A 386 -2.17 8.43 8.10
CA PRO A 386 -1.29 9.47 8.59
C PRO A 386 -0.43 10.10 7.49
N ASP A 387 0.12 9.31 6.55
CA ASP A 387 0.98 9.84 5.47
C ASP A 387 0.18 10.65 4.43
N LEU A 388 -1.08 10.28 4.18
CA LEU A 388 -1.97 11.06 3.33
C LEU A 388 -2.27 12.43 3.96
N LEU A 389 -2.60 12.48 5.26
CA LEU A 389 -2.81 13.76 5.94
C LEU A 389 -1.54 14.62 5.96
N GLN A 390 -0.39 13.97 6.10
CA GLN A 390 0.91 14.64 6.07
C GLN A 390 1.09 15.43 4.78
N ARG A 391 0.54 15.00 3.63
CA ARG A 391 0.60 15.76 2.37
C ARG A 391 -0.03 17.14 2.44
N PHE A 392 -0.88 17.43 3.42
CA PHE A 392 -1.55 18.73 3.58
C PHE A 392 -1.01 19.54 4.76
N VAL A 393 0.06 19.08 5.42
CA VAL A 393 0.69 19.75 6.55
C VAL A 393 2.10 20.20 6.14
N PRO A 394 2.48 21.48 6.32
CA PRO A 394 3.79 21.97 5.87
C PRO A 394 4.96 21.52 6.78
N VAL A 395 4.67 21.01 7.98
CA VAL A 395 5.66 20.57 8.97
C VAL A 395 5.75 19.04 8.99
N PRO A 396 6.95 18.43 8.85
CA PRO A 396 7.14 16.99 8.86
C PRO A 396 6.91 16.37 10.25
N PHE A 397 6.09 15.32 10.31
CA PHE A 397 5.94 14.45 11.48
C PHE A 397 6.49 13.05 11.18
N PRO A 398 7.73 12.71 11.60
CA PRO A 398 8.38 11.46 11.19
C PRO A 398 7.66 10.16 11.58
N TRP A 399 6.80 10.19 12.62
CA TRP A 399 6.02 9.03 13.03
C TRP A 399 4.80 8.74 12.15
N THR A 400 4.49 9.61 11.19
CA THR A 400 3.37 9.47 10.25
C THR A 400 3.77 8.83 8.93
N ASP A 401 5.06 8.56 8.71
CA ASP A 401 5.56 7.99 7.46
C ASP A 401 5.11 6.53 7.28
N ARG A 402 4.57 6.20 6.11
CA ARG A 402 4.27 4.82 5.69
C ARG A 402 5.48 3.88 5.73
N GLN A 403 6.71 4.37 5.52
CA GLN A 403 7.92 3.56 5.60
C GLN A 403 8.13 3.03 7.02
N ARG A 404 7.88 3.86 8.04
CA ARG A 404 7.94 3.47 9.45
C ARG A 404 6.96 2.34 9.78
N PHE A 405 5.76 2.35 9.20
CA PHE A 405 4.78 1.29 9.42
C PHE A 405 5.30 -0.05 8.88
N LEU A 406 5.95 -0.04 7.72
CA LEU A 406 6.59 -1.22 7.15
C LEU A 406 7.79 -1.69 7.98
N GLU A 407 8.68 -0.77 8.41
CA GLU A 407 9.81 -1.09 9.29
C GLU A 407 9.33 -1.77 10.58
N LEU A 408 8.35 -1.17 11.27
CA LEU A 408 7.80 -1.72 12.51
C LEU A 408 7.15 -3.09 12.31
N ALA A 409 6.57 -3.35 11.13
CA ALA A 409 6.03 -4.67 10.81
C ALA A 409 7.14 -5.73 10.69
N PHE A 410 8.27 -5.40 10.04
CA PHE A 410 9.45 -6.26 10.02
C PHE A 410 10.08 -6.43 11.41
N GLU A 411 10.16 -5.37 12.21
CA GLU A 411 10.65 -5.46 13.59
C GLU A 411 9.76 -6.31 14.52
N ARG A 412 8.50 -6.55 14.17
CA ARG A 412 7.63 -7.42 14.97
C ARG A 412 7.59 -8.85 14.46
N SER A 413 8.12 -9.12 13.26
CA SER A 413 8.02 -10.44 12.63
C SER A 413 8.82 -11.52 13.36
N LEU A 414 9.94 -11.17 13.99
CA LEU A 414 10.76 -12.11 14.78
C LEU A 414 10.27 -12.30 16.23
N GLY A 415 9.13 -11.71 16.61
CA GLY A 415 8.51 -11.87 17.92
C GLY A 415 9.05 -10.92 19.01
N PRO A 416 8.44 -10.90 20.20
CA PRO A 416 8.86 -10.06 21.31
C PRO A 416 10.16 -10.59 21.94
N GLY A 417 11.11 -9.70 22.23
CA GLY A 417 12.39 -10.05 22.86
C GLY A 417 13.57 -9.27 22.29
N SER A 418 14.78 -9.84 22.38
CA SER A 418 16.02 -9.27 21.83
C SER A 418 16.08 -9.40 20.29
N ASN A 419 15.08 -8.86 19.59
CA ASN A 419 14.99 -8.95 18.14
C ASN A 419 16.16 -8.23 17.46
N PRO A 420 16.98 -8.92 16.64
CA PRO A 420 18.04 -8.26 15.89
C PRO A 420 17.55 -7.26 14.83
N LEU A 421 16.33 -7.43 14.28
CA LEU A 421 15.77 -6.52 13.28
C LEU A 421 15.41 -5.13 13.85
N SER A 422 15.23 -4.99 15.16
CA SER A 422 14.98 -3.69 15.79
C SER A 422 16.25 -2.95 16.19
N ARG A 423 17.42 -3.55 15.97
CA ARG A 423 18.72 -2.95 16.25
C ARG A 423 19.20 -2.17 15.04
N SER A 424 20.16 -1.27 15.26
CA SER A 424 20.91 -0.65 14.15
C SER A 424 21.65 -1.70 13.32
N PHE A 425 21.90 -1.36 12.05
CA PHE A 425 22.61 -2.25 11.14
C PHE A 425 23.98 -2.67 11.70
N THR A 426 24.72 -1.75 12.32
CA THR A 426 25.98 -2.08 13.02
C THR A 426 25.75 -2.84 14.32
N GLY A 427 24.65 -2.57 15.02
CA GLY A 427 24.18 -3.36 16.17
C GLY A 427 24.03 -4.85 15.85
N LEU A 428 23.58 -5.21 14.64
CA LEU A 428 23.48 -6.60 14.18
C LEU A 428 24.83 -7.36 14.26
N TYR A 429 25.95 -6.68 13.96
CA TYR A 429 27.30 -7.26 13.91
C TYR A 429 28.15 -7.01 15.17
N SER A 430 27.65 -6.16 16.07
CA SER A 430 28.32 -5.83 17.33
C SER A 430 28.44 -7.02 18.30
N GLY A 431 29.33 -6.91 19.29
CA GLY A 431 29.52 -7.94 20.33
C GLY A 431 30.28 -9.18 19.85
N GLY A 432 31.15 -9.05 18.85
CA GLY A 432 31.96 -10.15 18.33
C GLY A 432 31.28 -11.02 17.27
N TYR A 433 30.27 -10.49 16.58
CA TYR A 433 29.50 -11.19 15.54
C TYR A 433 29.85 -10.74 14.12
N GLY A 434 30.77 -9.77 13.96
CA GLY A 434 31.23 -9.25 12.67
C GLY A 434 31.76 -10.30 11.70
N THR A 435 32.30 -11.40 12.23
CA THR A 435 32.83 -12.54 11.46
C THR A 435 31.99 -13.81 11.62
N ARG A 436 31.00 -13.84 12.53
CA ARG A 436 30.14 -15.03 12.76
C ARG A 436 28.87 -15.03 11.92
N LEU A 437 28.61 -13.91 11.26
CA LEU A 437 27.47 -13.71 10.37
C LEU A 437 27.97 -13.37 8.97
N PRO A 438 27.21 -13.71 7.93
CA PRO A 438 27.56 -13.30 6.58
C PRO A 438 27.50 -11.78 6.45
N SER A 439 28.40 -11.23 5.63
CA SER A 439 28.42 -9.80 5.32
C SER A 439 27.23 -9.44 4.42
N LEU A 440 26.39 -8.51 4.86
CA LEU A 440 25.27 -8.01 4.09
C LEU A 440 25.71 -6.86 3.18
N LEU A 441 25.61 -7.07 1.87
CA LEU A 441 25.90 -6.08 0.83
C LEU A 441 24.57 -5.64 0.21
N LEU A 442 23.90 -4.67 0.85
CA LEU A 442 22.56 -4.23 0.47
C LEU A 442 22.65 -3.10 -0.55
N ASN A 443 22.18 -3.34 -1.76
CA ASN A 443 22.14 -2.34 -2.83
C ASN A 443 20.85 -1.53 -2.71
N THR A 444 20.99 -0.22 -2.54
CA THR A 444 19.87 0.72 -2.53
C THR A 444 19.59 1.19 -3.96
N THR A 445 18.30 1.35 -4.28
CA THR A 445 17.86 2.00 -5.51
C THR A 445 17.29 3.36 -5.16
N VAL A 446 17.87 4.43 -5.68
CA VAL A 446 17.26 5.76 -5.61
C VAL A 446 16.21 5.84 -6.71
N VAL A 447 14.95 6.06 -6.33
CA VAL A 447 13.88 6.34 -7.30
C VAL A 447 13.88 7.85 -7.53
N ASP A 448 14.81 8.33 -8.35
CA ASP A 448 14.89 9.73 -8.74
C ASP A 448 14.11 9.97 -10.03
N SER A 449 12.84 10.36 -9.87
CA SER A 449 12.16 11.29 -10.78
C SER A 449 10.88 11.82 -10.12
N LEU A 450 10.96 13.06 -9.61
CA LEU A 450 9.88 13.97 -9.21
C LEU A 450 9.21 13.84 -7.82
N ALA A 451 9.54 12.85 -6.99
CA ALA A 451 9.16 12.85 -5.57
C ALA A 451 10.20 12.09 -4.74
N GLY A 452 11.05 12.82 -4.00
CA GLY A 452 12.26 12.32 -3.31
C GLY A 452 12.03 11.35 -2.15
N GLY A 453 11.43 10.19 -2.41
CA GLY A 453 11.34 9.10 -1.45
C GLY A 453 12.63 8.29 -1.40
N HIS A 454 13.43 8.45 -0.35
CA HIS A 454 14.53 7.54 -0.05
C HIS A 454 13.94 6.25 0.54
N SER A 455 14.20 5.10 -0.06
CA SER A 455 13.79 3.80 0.49
C SER A 455 15.04 3.05 0.96
N CYS A 456 15.34 3.08 2.26
CA CYS A 456 16.37 2.24 2.86
C CYS A 456 15.72 1.24 3.81
N PRO A 457 15.91 -0.08 3.64
CA PRO A 457 15.26 -1.09 4.47
C PRO A 457 15.82 -1.21 5.90
N THR A 458 16.84 -0.43 6.27
CA THR A 458 17.50 -0.47 7.58
C THR A 458 17.87 0.93 8.08
N SER A 459 18.01 1.07 9.40
CA SER A 459 18.47 2.32 10.01
C SER A 459 19.94 2.60 9.65
N CYS A 460 20.18 3.68 8.91
CA CYS A 460 21.53 4.12 8.52
C CYS A 460 22.20 4.91 9.66
N PRO A 461 23.51 4.76 9.91
CA PRO A 461 24.28 5.72 10.70
C PRO A 461 24.44 7.06 9.95
N ARG A 462 24.61 8.16 10.70
CA ARG A 462 24.74 9.54 10.21
C ARG A 462 25.84 9.68 9.15
N VAL A 463 25.50 10.13 7.94
CA VAL A 463 26.43 10.33 6.82
C VAL A 463 27.11 11.70 6.93
N SER A 464 28.43 11.71 7.19
CA SER A 464 29.34 12.80 6.82
C SER A 464 29.99 12.46 5.46
N PRO A 465 30.44 13.44 4.67
CA PRO A 465 30.73 13.28 3.24
C PRO A 465 32.08 12.61 3.02
N THR A 466 32.18 11.31 3.28
CA THR A 466 33.28 10.45 2.81
C THR A 466 32.77 9.01 2.69
N PRO A 467 33.16 8.29 1.64
CA PRO A 467 32.33 7.25 1.03
C PRO A 467 32.29 5.96 1.85
N TRP A 468 31.18 5.75 2.55
CA TRP A 468 30.66 4.41 2.82
C TRP A 468 30.34 3.78 1.45
N ILE A 469 30.82 2.58 1.14
CA ILE A 469 30.50 1.85 -0.10
C ILE A 469 28.98 1.59 -0.16
N CYS A 470 28.24 2.60 -0.59
CA CYS A 470 27.19 2.54 -1.59
C CYS A 470 27.91 2.66 -2.94
N TRP A 471 27.73 1.71 -3.86
CA TRP A 471 28.01 2.01 -5.26
C TRP A 471 26.90 2.94 -5.77
N ALA A 472 27.08 4.22 -5.51
CA ALA A 472 26.31 5.31 -6.11
C ALA A 472 27.29 6.38 -6.60
N ARG A 473 28.07 6.04 -7.64
CA ARG A 473 28.58 7.00 -8.60
C ARG A 473 28.54 6.35 -9.97
N GLY A 474 27.79 6.97 -10.87
CA GLY A 474 27.85 6.67 -12.29
C GLY A 474 29.31 6.69 -12.73
N PHE A 475 29.73 5.66 -13.44
CA PHE A 475 30.98 5.69 -14.17
C PHE A 475 30.95 6.96 -15.05
N PRO A 476 31.99 7.83 -15.03
CA PRO A 476 32.17 8.72 -16.16
C PRO A 476 32.30 7.84 -17.42
N PRO A 477 31.80 8.27 -18.58
CA PRO A 477 31.93 7.48 -19.80
C PRO A 477 33.40 7.13 -19.95
N VAL A 478 33.68 5.83 -20.02
CA VAL A 478 34.99 5.33 -20.41
C VAL A 478 35.28 5.98 -21.75
N ALA A 479 36.24 6.91 -21.78
CA ALA A 479 36.79 7.40 -23.02
C ALA A 479 37.19 6.16 -23.81
N SER A 480 36.60 5.99 -25.00
CA SER A 480 36.91 4.90 -25.91
C SER A 480 38.42 4.94 -26.16
N ASP A 481 39.16 4.04 -25.50
CA ASP A 481 40.56 3.78 -25.84
C ASP A 481 40.54 3.19 -27.25
N SER A 482 40.85 4.03 -28.23
CA SER A 482 40.95 3.67 -29.64
C SER A 482 42.22 2.85 -29.86
N ARG A 483 42.22 1.61 -29.36
CA ARG A 483 43.17 0.61 -29.80
C ARG A 483 42.52 -0.21 -30.92
N PRO A 484 43.16 -0.32 -32.09
CA PRO A 484 42.64 -1.12 -33.18
C PRO A 484 42.58 -2.60 -32.74
N ARG A 485 41.44 -3.24 -32.98
CA ARG A 485 41.28 -4.70 -32.79
C ARG A 485 42.33 -5.43 -33.63
N PRO A 486 43.01 -6.47 -33.11
CA PRO A 486 43.82 -7.33 -33.95
C PRO A 486 42.92 -8.01 -34.99
N GLY A 487 43.33 -7.94 -36.27
CA GLY A 487 42.60 -8.54 -37.38
C GLY A 487 42.48 -10.06 -37.27
N PRO A 488 41.52 -10.67 -37.99
CA PRO A 488 41.32 -12.11 -37.94
C PRO A 488 42.55 -12.85 -38.48
N ALA A 489 42.94 -13.92 -37.78
CA ALA A 489 44.02 -14.80 -38.18
C ALA A 489 43.70 -15.48 -39.53
N PRO A 490 44.70 -15.72 -40.40
CA PRO A 490 44.48 -16.34 -41.70
C PRO A 490 44.08 -17.82 -41.54
N ALA A 491 43.14 -18.25 -42.38
CA ALA A 491 42.72 -19.64 -42.49
C ALA A 491 43.89 -20.51 -42.96
N SER A 492 44.20 -21.57 -42.21
CA SER A 492 45.12 -22.62 -42.63
C SER A 492 44.50 -23.48 -43.72
N PRO A 493 45.24 -23.83 -44.80
CA PRO A 493 44.80 -24.84 -45.75
C PRO A 493 45.23 -26.25 -45.30
N MET A 494 44.27 -27.17 -45.37
CA MET A 494 44.32 -28.63 -45.17
C MET A 494 44.55 -29.17 -43.76
#